data_AF-A0A3P7JAX7-F1
#
_entry.id   AF-A0A3P7JAX7-F1
#
_cell.length_a   1.000
_cell.length_b   1.000
_cell.length_c   1.000
_cell.angle_alpha   90.00
_cell.angle_beta   90.00
_cell.angle_gamma   90.00
#
_symmetry.space_group_name_H-M   'P 1'
#
loop_
_entity.id
_entity.type
_entity.pdbx_description
1 polymer ?
#
loop_
_entity_poly.entity_id
_entity_poly.type
_entity_poly.pdbx_seq_one_letter_code
_entity_poly.pdbx_strand_id
1 'polypeptide(L)'
;MKNLGMVKDELTTSAGFVLEYRIKPVPSVRLLDHDPDPIDDHVIYKAKLIPELAEKADLDGFISMEDFKAYVAPKAFSDWKAKCGVAKDCSVEIPSIPYYMELQNSANTLPLLSLSVFVIVYLLNII
;
A
#
# COMPACT_ATOMS: atom_id res chain seq x y z
N MET A 1 -2.06 1.44 9.64
CA MET A 1 -1.18 0.86 10.69
C MET A 1 -1.94 0.13 11.81
N LYS A 2 -3.25 -0.10 11.69
CA LYS A 2 -4.11 -0.67 12.75
C LYS A 2 -3.67 -2.06 13.25
N ASN A 3 -3.13 -2.90 12.36
CA ASN A 3 -2.63 -4.24 12.75
C ASN A 3 -1.42 -4.20 13.69
N LEU A 4 -0.70 -3.08 13.75
CA LEU A 4 0.41 -2.84 14.68
C LEU A 4 -0.06 -2.21 15.99
N GLY A 5 -1.35 -1.88 16.13
CA GLY A 5 -1.90 -1.24 17.31
C GLY A 5 -1.63 0.27 17.39
N MET A 6 -1.32 0.89 16.25
CA MET A 6 -1.22 2.36 16.13
C MET A 6 -2.59 2.97 15.83
N VAL A 7 -2.93 4.03 16.56
CA VAL A 7 -4.11 4.87 16.38
C VAL A 7 -3.76 5.98 15.40
N LYS A 8 -3.86 5.67 14.10
CA LYS A 8 -3.75 6.64 13.00
C LYS A 8 -4.75 6.26 11.91
N ASP A 9 -5.67 7.17 11.62
CA ASP A 9 -6.77 6.96 10.66
C ASP A 9 -6.46 7.51 9.27
N GLU A 10 -5.65 8.57 9.17
CA GLU A 10 -5.29 9.20 7.91
C GLU A 10 -3.78 9.18 7.68
N LEU A 11 -3.40 8.97 6.42
CA LEU A 11 -2.02 9.08 5.95
C LEU A 11 -1.97 10.20 4.92
N THR A 12 -1.10 11.19 5.14
CA THR A 12 -0.69 12.10 4.09
C THR A 12 0.16 11.33 3.06
N THR A 13 0.31 11.87 1.84
CA THR A 13 0.89 11.15 0.69
C THR A 13 2.32 10.64 0.89
N SER A 14 3.04 11.16 1.89
CA SER A 14 4.38 10.72 2.31
C SER A 14 4.46 10.27 3.78
N ALA A 15 3.32 10.14 4.48
CA ALA A 15 3.28 9.60 5.83
C ALA A 15 3.62 8.10 5.86
N GLY A 16 4.36 7.71 6.88
CA GLY A 16 4.75 6.33 7.12
C GLY A 16 4.81 6.01 8.60
N PHE A 17 5.39 4.86 8.92
CA PHE A 17 5.71 4.48 10.29
C PHE A 17 7.10 3.88 10.33
N VAL A 18 7.75 4.02 11.47
CA VAL A 18 9.04 3.38 11.77
C VAL A 18 8.84 2.41 12.92
N LEU A 19 9.44 1.24 12.81
CA LEU A 19 9.54 0.27 13.89
C LEU A 19 10.99 0.24 14.35
N GLU A 20 11.24 0.76 15.53
CA GLU A 20 12.56 0.77 16.15
C GLU A 20 12.69 -0.47 17.03
N TYR A 21 13.76 -1.23 16.86
CA TYR A 21 14.08 -2.40 17.66
C TYR A 21 15.33 -2.15 18.50
N ARG A 22 15.26 -2.52 19.78
CA ARG A 22 16.42 -2.53 20.68
C ARG A 22 16.62 -3.91 21.29
N ILE A 23 17.87 -4.26 21.59
CA ILE A 23 18.24 -5.53 22.21
C ILE A 23 18.30 -5.41 23.75
N LYS A 24 18.74 -4.25 24.26
CA LYS A 24 18.92 -3.99 25.70
C LYS A 24 17.92 -2.94 26.20
N PRO A 25 17.55 -2.97 27.50
CA PRO A 25 17.91 -3.98 28.50
C PRO A 25 17.24 -5.35 28.26
N VAL A 26 16.12 -5.35 27.53
CA VAL A 26 15.46 -6.53 26.98
C VAL A 26 15.07 -6.25 25.53
N PRO A 27 14.94 -7.28 24.67
CA PRO A 27 14.42 -7.12 23.32
C PRO A 27 13.07 -6.40 23.35
N SER A 28 12.99 -5.25 22.69
CA SER A 28 11.79 -4.42 22.68
C SER A 28 11.63 -3.69 21.36
N VAL A 29 10.40 -3.31 21.05
CA VAL A 29 10.07 -2.50 19.88
C VAL A 29 9.35 -1.23 20.27
N ARG A 30 9.54 -0.18 19.51
CA ARG A 30 8.76 1.05 19.59
C ARG A 30 8.22 1.39 18.21
N LEU A 31 6.95 1.80 18.18
CA LEU A 31 6.29 2.27 16.97
C LEU A 31 6.34 3.78 16.93
N LEU A 32 6.76 4.32 15.79
CA LEU A 32 6.92 5.74 15.55
C LEU A 32 6.10 6.11 14.32
N ASP A 33 5.43 7.26 14.39
CA ASP A 33 4.79 7.88 13.24
C ASP A 33 5.83 8.75 12.52
N HIS A 34 5.83 8.65 11.20
CA HIS A 34 6.63 9.52 10.33
C HIS A 34 5.66 10.39 9.53
N ASP A 35 5.70 11.70 9.78
CA ASP A 35 4.84 12.67 9.10
C ASP A 35 5.70 13.63 8.26
N PRO A 36 5.41 13.77 6.96
CA PRO A 36 6.06 14.77 6.12
C PRO A 36 5.59 16.17 6.50
N ASP A 37 6.45 16.99 7.08
CA ASP A 37 6.20 18.43 7.19
C ASP A 37 6.50 19.11 5.83
N PRO A 38 5.53 19.82 5.21
CA PRO A 38 5.74 20.50 3.94
C PRO A 38 6.75 21.65 3.99
N ILE A 39 7.19 22.10 5.18
CA ILE A 39 8.12 23.22 5.37
C ILE A 39 9.58 22.77 5.53
N ASP A 40 9.85 21.45 5.43
CA ASP A 40 11.19 20.82 5.49
C ASP A 40 11.65 20.51 6.93
N ASP A 41 11.15 19.38 7.45
CA ASP A 41 11.84 18.45 8.33
C ASP A 41 10.97 17.19 8.45
N HIS A 42 11.51 16.03 8.09
CA HIS A 42 10.79 14.76 8.27
C HIS A 42 10.70 14.46 9.77
N VAL A 43 9.53 14.65 10.38
CA VAL A 43 9.39 14.50 11.84
C VAL A 43 9.00 13.05 12.17
N ILE A 44 9.82 12.41 12.99
CA ILE A 44 9.55 11.09 13.56
C ILE A 44 9.19 11.26 15.03
N TYR A 45 7.97 10.88 15.41
CA TYR A 45 7.48 10.97 16.78
C TYR A 45 6.88 9.65 17.27
N LYS A 46 6.71 9.50 18.59
CA LYS A 46 6.11 8.29 19.17
C LYS A 46 4.68 8.13 18.64
N ALA A 47 4.37 6.95 18.09
CA ALA A 47 3.04 6.67 17.62
C ALA A 47 2.05 6.61 18.79
N LYS A 48 0.83 7.09 18.57
CA LYS A 48 -0.25 6.87 19.53
C LYS A 48 -0.66 5.40 19.48
N LEU A 49 -0.53 4.70 20.59
CA LEU A 49 -0.90 3.29 20.69
C LEU A 49 -2.35 3.11 21.15
N ILE A 50 -2.95 1.96 20.82
CA ILE A 50 -4.19 1.52 21.46
C ILE A 50 -3.95 1.24 22.97
N PRO A 51 -4.99 1.32 23.83
CA PRO A 51 -4.82 1.15 25.27
C PRO A 51 -4.07 -0.13 25.68
N GLU A 52 -4.41 -1.27 25.07
CA GLU A 52 -3.80 -2.58 25.33
C GLU A 52 -2.27 -2.59 25.17
N LEU A 53 -1.73 -1.86 24.18
CA LEU A 53 -0.29 -1.75 23.97
C LEU A 53 0.33 -0.59 24.74
N ALA A 54 -0.43 0.49 24.94
CA ALA A 54 0.02 1.65 25.72
C ALA A 54 0.31 1.29 27.18
N GLU A 55 -0.53 0.43 27.78
CA GLU A 55 -0.35 -0.07 29.16
C GLU A 55 0.90 -0.94 29.33
N LYS A 56 1.42 -1.50 28.24
CA LYS A 56 2.61 -2.38 28.22
C LYS A 56 3.88 -1.67 27.78
N ALA A 57 3.77 -0.43 27.31
CA ALA A 57 4.89 0.36 26.87
C ALA A 57 5.61 1.00 28.08
N ASP A 58 6.93 1.08 28.02
CA ASP A 58 7.71 1.85 28.98
C ASP A 58 7.59 3.37 28.74
N LEU A 59 8.24 4.19 29.58
CA LEU A 59 8.25 5.65 29.46
C LEU A 59 8.78 6.14 28.10
N ASP A 60 9.66 5.36 27.48
CA ASP A 60 10.22 5.65 26.17
C ASP A 60 9.32 5.16 25.03
N GLY A 61 8.24 4.45 25.32
CA GLY A 61 7.29 3.91 24.35
C GLY A 61 7.70 2.54 23.80
N PHE A 62 8.66 1.86 24.43
CA PHE A 62 9.07 0.52 24.04
C PHE A 62 8.18 -0.54 24.68
N ILE A 63 7.72 -1.48 23.87
CA ILE A 63 6.96 -2.66 24.25
C ILE A 63 7.89 -3.87 24.19
N SER A 64 7.81 -4.78 25.16
CA SER A 64 8.59 -6.01 25.13
C SER A 64 8.31 -6.80 23.83
N MET A 65 9.33 -7.47 23.28
CA MET A 65 9.13 -8.27 22.07
C MET A 65 8.11 -9.39 22.28
N GLU A 66 8.04 -9.94 23.49
CA GLU A 66 7.06 -10.95 23.89
C GLU A 66 5.63 -10.42 23.80
N ASP A 67 5.36 -9.28 24.45
CA ASP A 67 4.05 -8.63 24.44
C ASP A 67 3.64 -8.20 23.03
N PHE A 68 4.58 -7.62 22.28
CA PHE A 68 4.30 -7.19 20.92
C PHE A 68 3.98 -8.37 20.00
N LYS A 69 4.74 -9.47 20.11
CA LYS A 69 4.45 -10.71 19.37
C LYS A 69 3.09 -11.29 19.74
N ALA A 70 2.77 -11.34 21.03
CA ALA A 70 1.47 -11.83 21.50
C ALA A 70 0.32 -11.03 20.87
N TYR A 71 0.48 -9.71 20.73
CA TYR A 71 -0.50 -8.85 20.08
C TYR A 71 -0.62 -9.09 18.56
N VAL A 72 0.49 -9.18 17.83
CA VAL A 72 0.46 -9.27 16.35
C VAL A 72 0.22 -10.69 15.82
N ALA A 73 0.61 -11.73 16.57
CA ALA A 73 0.58 -13.12 16.11
C ALA A 73 -0.81 -13.58 15.63
N PRO A 74 -1.93 -13.28 16.33
CA PRO A 74 -3.27 -13.66 15.87
C PRO A 74 -3.68 -13.02 14.53
N LYS A 75 -3.02 -11.93 14.13
CA LYS A 75 -3.28 -11.18 12.90
C LYS A 75 -2.38 -11.63 11.75
N ALA A 76 -1.33 -12.41 12.04
CA ALA A 76 -0.39 -12.91 11.05
C ALA A 76 -0.87 -14.25 10.48
N PHE A 77 -0.81 -14.39 9.17
CA PHE A 77 -1.13 -15.63 8.48
C PHE A 77 -0.19 -15.84 7.29
N SER A 78 0.22 -17.09 7.09
CA SER A 78 1.11 -17.49 5.99
C SER A 78 0.33 -17.74 4.69
N ASP A 79 -0.87 -18.33 4.79
CA ASP A 79 -1.75 -18.59 3.65
C ASP A 79 -2.69 -17.41 3.40
N TRP A 80 -2.11 -16.29 2.95
CA TRP A 80 -2.88 -15.08 2.62
C TRP A 80 -3.87 -15.32 1.48
N LYS A 81 -3.56 -16.22 0.55
CA LYS A 81 -4.45 -16.54 -0.57
C LYS A 81 -5.74 -17.18 -0.07
N ALA A 82 -5.65 -18.23 0.74
CA ALA A 82 -6.83 -18.86 1.31
C ALA A 82 -7.61 -17.89 2.23
N LYS A 83 -6.91 -17.09 3.04
CA LYS A 83 -7.55 -16.10 3.92
C LYS A 83 -8.28 -15.00 3.16
N CYS A 84 -7.79 -14.61 1.98
CA CYS A 84 -8.42 -13.61 1.13
C CYS A 84 -9.34 -14.21 0.05
N GLY A 85 -9.58 -15.53 0.06
CA GLY A 85 -10.43 -16.19 -0.94
C GLY A 85 -9.86 -16.17 -2.37
N VAL A 86 -8.55 -15.98 -2.52
CA VAL A 86 -7.89 -16.03 -3.82
C VAL A 86 -7.73 -17.49 -4.20
N ALA A 87 -8.38 -17.89 -5.30
CA ALA A 87 -8.26 -19.23 -5.84
C ALA A 87 -6.79 -19.59 -6.08
N LYS A 88 -6.44 -20.86 -5.87
CA LYS A 88 -5.07 -21.34 -6.06
C LYS A 88 -4.66 -21.38 -7.54
N ASP A 89 -5.66 -21.33 -8.42
CA ASP A 89 -5.52 -21.30 -9.86
C ASP A 89 -5.82 -19.88 -10.41
N CYS A 90 -5.23 -19.56 -11.56
CA CYS A 90 -5.54 -18.34 -12.30
C CYS A 90 -6.86 -18.47 -13.09
N SER A 91 -7.85 -19.18 -12.56
CA SER A 91 -9.20 -19.22 -13.13
C SER A 91 -9.90 -17.96 -12.69
N VAL A 92 -9.57 -16.85 -13.35
CA VAL A 92 -10.45 -15.70 -13.30
C VAL A 92 -11.72 -16.15 -14.02
N GLU A 93 -12.73 -16.59 -13.28
CA GLU A 93 -14.10 -16.40 -13.74
C GLU A 93 -14.28 -14.89 -13.79
N ILE A 94 -13.93 -14.30 -14.93
CA ILE A 94 -14.26 -12.91 -15.23
C ILE A 94 -15.78 -12.92 -15.19
N PRO A 95 -16.45 -12.25 -14.21
CA PRO A 95 -17.87 -12.06 -14.32
C PRO A 95 -18.07 -11.39 -15.68
N SER A 96 -18.82 -12.05 -16.56
CA SER A 96 -19.17 -11.51 -17.88
C SER A 96 -20.11 -10.33 -17.64
N ILE A 97 -19.58 -9.23 -17.14
CA ILE A 97 -20.26 -7.94 -17.19
C ILE A 97 -20.13 -7.56 -18.66
N PRO A 98 -21.24 -7.54 -19.43
CA PRO A 98 -21.19 -7.35 -20.88
C PRO A 98 -20.48 -6.05 -21.31
N TYR A 99 -20.28 -5.12 -20.36
CA TYR A 99 -19.72 -3.80 -20.59
C TYR A 99 -18.19 -3.71 -20.58
N TYR A 100 -17.46 -4.66 -19.96
CA TYR A 100 -16.00 -4.50 -19.80
C TYR A 100 -15.20 -4.81 -21.07
N MET A 101 -15.72 -5.70 -21.94
CA MET A 101 -15.10 -6.01 -23.24
C MET A 101 -15.28 -4.90 -24.29
N GLU A 102 -16.29 -4.03 -24.15
CA GLU A 102 -16.49 -2.91 -25.08
C GLU A 102 -15.42 -1.80 -24.90
N LEU A 103 -14.94 -1.58 -23.67
CA LEU A 103 -13.92 -0.56 -23.38
C LEU A 103 -12.50 -0.96 -23.84
N GLN A 104 -12.17 -2.25 -23.85
CA GLN A 104 -10.87 -2.71 -24.37
C GLN A 104 -10.80 -2.70 -25.91
N ASN A 105 -11.93 -2.86 -26.59
CA ASN A 105 -11.99 -2.82 -28.05
C ASN A 105 -11.98 -1.38 -28.61
N SER A 106 -12.41 -0.37 -27.85
CA SER A 106 -12.38 1.03 -28.28
C SER A 106 -10.99 1.69 -28.17
N ALA A 107 -10.11 1.17 -27.31
CA ALA A 107 -8.73 1.65 -27.17
C ALA A 107 -7.78 1.13 -28.28
N ASN A 108 -8.14 0.05 -28.97
CA ASN A 108 -7.31 -0.55 -30.03
C ASN A 108 -7.73 -0.16 -31.45
N THR A 109 -8.76 0.66 -31.61
CA THR A 109 -9.16 1.23 -32.91
C THR A 109 -8.78 2.71 -32.98
N LEU A 110 -7.47 3.01 -32.95
CA LEU A 110 -7.00 4.18 -33.69
C LEU A 110 -7.19 3.85 -35.17
N PRO A 111 -7.99 4.60 -35.93
CA PRO A 111 -8.17 4.33 -37.35
C PRO A 111 -6.82 4.54 -38.04
N LEU A 112 -6.31 3.48 -38.64
CA LEU A 112 -5.09 3.42 -39.46
C LEU A 112 -5.24 4.19 -40.79
N LEU A 113 -6.14 5.18 -40.84
CA LEU A 113 -6.49 5.98 -42.02
C LEU A 113 -5.88 7.38 -42.03
N SER A 114 -5.13 7.78 -41.00
CA SER A 114 -4.49 9.12 -40.97
C SER A 114 -3.08 9.18 -41.58
N LEU A 115 -2.45 8.04 -41.89
CA LEU A 115 -1.08 8.02 -42.45
C LEU A 115 -1.02 7.96 -43.98
N SER A 116 -2.08 7.55 -44.67
CA SER A 116 -2.10 7.49 -46.15
C SER A 116 -2.50 8.82 -46.82
N VAL A 117 -3.19 9.72 -46.11
CA VAL A 117 -3.60 11.02 -46.68
C VAL A 117 -2.42 12.00 -46.79
N PHE A 118 -1.46 11.97 -45.86
CA PHE A 118 -0.30 12.88 -45.91
C PHE A 118 0.69 12.55 -47.04
N VAL A 119 0.84 11.28 -47.43
CA VAL A 119 1.75 10.89 -48.51
C VAL A 119 1.18 11.26 -49.89
N ILE A 120 -0.14 11.19 -50.07
CA ILE A 120 -0.79 11.50 -51.35
C ILE A 120 -0.81 13.02 -51.60
N VAL A 121 -1.00 13.85 -50.57
CA VAL A 121 -0.98 15.32 -50.72
C VAL A 121 0.44 15.86 -51.01
N TYR A 122 1.49 15.20 -50.51
CA TYR A 122 2.88 15.61 -50.79
C TYR A 122 3.31 15.27 -52.23
N LEU A 123 2.82 14.15 -52.79
CA LEU A 123 3.14 13.75 -54.17
C LEU A 123 2.37 14.55 -55.24
N LEU A 124 1.20 15.10 -54.91
CA LEU A 124 0.41 15.93 -55.85
C LEU A 124 0.82 17.41 -55.87
N ASN A 125 1.72 17.86 -54.99
CA ASN A 125 2.28 19.22 -55.02
C ASN A 125 3.69 19.29 -55.64
N ILE A 126 4.16 18.18 -56.23
CA ILE A 126 5.41 18.11 -57.00
C ILE A 126 5.11 17.47 -58.37
N ILE A 127 4.14 18.00 -59.10
CA ILE A 127 4.00 17.88 -60.57
C ILE A 127 3.50 19.24 -61.09
#